data_AF-W2DFF8-F1
#
_entry.id   AF-W2DFF8-F1
#
_cell.length_a   1.000
_cell.length_b   1.000
_cell.length_c   1.000
_cell.angle_alpha   90.00
_cell.angle_beta   90.00
_cell.angle_gamma   90.00
#
_symmetry.space_group_name_H-M   'P 1'
#
loop_
_entity.id
_entity.type
_entity.pdbx_description
1 polymer ?
#
loop_
_entity_poly.entity_id
_entity_poly.type
_entity_poly.pdbx_seq_one_letter_code
_entity_poly.pdbx_strand_id
1 'polypeptide(L)'
;MGWASMAQRMLGVSIRTFSEPTAALDPLGAVYWLTDGVAPGVPLAQAVFDSAHVTVDPETGAPVSSNNPVLGVRVIDLPNEPTNRDRVQARGVLYKIHDVQADGVAGVTLFLRKV
;
A
#
# COMPACT_ATOMS: atom_id res chain seq x y z
N MET A 1 -23.55 1.31 20.64
CA MET A 1 -23.07 0.52 19.48
C MET A 1 -22.93 1.48 18.31
N GLY A 2 -21.74 2.06 18.12
CA GLY A 2 -21.53 3.20 17.22
C GLY A 2 -21.15 2.79 15.80
N TRP A 3 -21.72 3.48 14.81
CA TRP A 3 -21.45 3.39 13.37
C TRP A 3 -19.94 3.28 13.02
N ALA A 4 -19.09 4.02 13.74
CA ALA A 4 -17.62 3.97 13.56
C ALA A 4 -17.01 2.57 13.76
N SER A 5 -17.54 1.77 14.71
CA SER A 5 -17.05 0.40 14.96
C SER A 5 -17.41 -0.58 13.83
N MET A 6 -18.49 -0.29 13.10
CA MET A 6 -18.94 -1.11 11.98
C MET A 6 -18.12 -0.82 10.72
N ALA A 7 -17.81 0.47 10.47
CA ALA A 7 -16.91 0.88 9.40
C ALA A 7 -15.49 0.31 9.59
N GLN A 8 -14.94 0.34 10.82
CA GLN A 8 -13.65 -0.28 11.13
C GLN A 8 -13.65 -1.81 10.90
N ARG A 9 -14.77 -2.50 11.15
CA ARG A 9 -14.91 -3.93 10.87
C ARG A 9 -14.93 -4.23 9.37
N MET A 10 -15.62 -3.41 8.57
CA MET A 10 -15.68 -3.59 7.11
C MET A 10 -14.33 -3.31 6.45
N LEU A 11 -13.58 -2.31 6.93
CA LEU A 11 -12.19 -2.07 6.54
C LEU A 11 -11.28 -3.25 6.91
N GLY A 12 -11.42 -3.80 8.12
CA GLY A 12 -10.64 -4.97 8.56
C GLY A 12 -10.90 -6.24 7.73
N VAL A 13 -12.14 -6.44 7.27
CA VAL A 13 -12.48 -7.56 6.36
C VAL A 13 -11.95 -7.30 4.96
N SER A 14 -12.10 -6.08 4.42
CA SER A 14 -11.61 -5.73 3.08
C SER A 14 -10.09 -5.86 2.99
N ILE A 15 -9.36 -5.37 4.00
CA ILE A 15 -7.91 -5.51 4.06
C ILE A 15 -7.52 -6.99 4.13
N ARG A 16 -8.20 -7.83 4.93
CA ARG A 16 -7.90 -9.28 4.94
C ARG A 16 -8.19 -10.00 3.63
N THR A 17 -9.22 -9.59 2.90
CA THR A 17 -9.63 -10.24 1.64
C THR A 17 -8.74 -9.85 0.47
N PHE A 18 -8.25 -8.60 0.43
CA PHE A 18 -7.48 -8.05 -0.69
C PHE A 18 -5.99 -7.87 -0.39
N SER A 19 -5.53 -8.25 0.81
CA SER A 19 -4.09 -8.23 1.11
C SER A 19 -3.36 -9.23 0.23
N GLU A 20 -2.16 -8.83 -0.22
CA GLU A 20 -1.18 -9.75 -0.76
C GLU A 20 -0.86 -10.86 0.25
N PRO A 21 -0.44 -12.05 -0.21
CA PRO A 21 -0.13 -13.15 0.67
C PRO A 21 0.98 -12.77 1.66
N THR A 22 0.91 -13.31 2.87
CA THR A 22 1.96 -13.08 3.87
C THR A 22 3.24 -13.80 3.45
N ALA A 23 4.39 -13.27 3.87
CA ALA A 23 5.69 -13.88 3.56
C ALA A 23 5.83 -15.33 4.05
N ALA A 24 5.02 -15.75 5.03
CA ALA A 24 4.98 -17.13 5.52
C ALA A 24 4.26 -18.10 4.56
N LEU A 25 3.29 -17.61 3.77
CA LEU A 25 2.50 -18.40 2.83
C LEU A 25 3.09 -18.35 1.42
N ASP A 26 3.51 -17.16 0.97
CA ASP A 26 4.17 -16.95 -0.32
C ASP A 26 5.24 -15.85 -0.19
N PRO A 27 6.50 -16.22 0.03
CA PRO A 27 7.61 -15.27 0.14
C PRO A 27 7.81 -14.41 -1.10
N LEU A 28 7.41 -14.86 -2.29
CA LEU A 28 7.61 -14.16 -3.55
C LEU A 28 6.43 -13.21 -3.88
N GLY A 29 5.22 -13.58 -3.47
CA GLY A 29 4.02 -12.76 -3.59
C GLY A 29 3.88 -11.69 -2.51
N ALA A 30 4.56 -11.85 -1.36
CA ALA A 30 4.48 -10.91 -0.26
C ALA A 30 5.05 -9.52 -0.56
N VAL A 31 4.55 -8.53 0.18
CA VAL A 31 5.08 -7.16 0.15
C VAL A 31 6.10 -6.97 1.26
N TYR A 32 7.24 -6.39 0.92
CA TYR A 32 8.31 -6.05 1.85
C TYR A 32 8.53 -4.54 1.86
N TRP A 33 8.70 -3.99 3.05
CA TRP A 33 9.13 -2.63 3.30
C TRP A 33 10.64 -2.57 3.50
N LEU A 34 11.34 -1.70 2.78
CA LEU A 34 12.77 -1.46 2.95
C LEU A 34 12.99 -0.04 3.46
N THR A 35 13.30 0.08 4.76
CA THR A 35 13.63 1.36 5.37
C THR A 35 14.93 1.89 4.76
N ASP A 36 14.93 3.13 4.28
CA ASP A 36 16.04 3.73 3.53
C ASP A 36 16.49 2.91 2.29
N GLY A 37 15.65 1.98 1.81
CA GLY A 37 15.98 1.07 0.72
C GLY A 37 16.99 -0.03 1.07
N VAL A 38 17.24 -0.26 2.36
CA VAL A 38 18.19 -1.27 2.85
C VAL A 38 17.52 -2.64 2.97
N ALA A 39 18.22 -3.68 2.50
CA ALA A 39 17.81 -5.08 2.67
C ALA A 39 18.42 -5.68 3.97
N PRO A 40 17.75 -6.64 4.62
CA PRO A 40 16.48 -7.27 4.24
C PRO A 40 15.27 -6.40 4.60
N GLY A 41 14.25 -6.41 3.73
CA GLY A 41 13.00 -5.72 4.00
C GLY A 41 12.13 -6.44 5.05
N VAL A 42 11.27 -5.67 5.73
CA VAL A 42 10.29 -6.17 6.69
C VAL A 42 9.01 -6.57 5.95
N PRO A 43 8.51 -7.81 6.11
CA PRO A 43 7.28 -8.22 5.45
C PRO A 43 6.08 -7.48 6.06
N LEU A 44 5.23 -6.93 5.20
CA LEU A 44 3.97 -6.29 5.60
C LEU A 44 2.87 -7.34 5.63
N ALA A 45 2.33 -7.62 6.82
CA ALA A 45 1.32 -8.66 6.99
C ALA A 45 -0.05 -8.28 6.40
N GLN A 46 -0.34 -6.98 6.27
CA GLN A 46 -1.60 -6.45 5.76
C GLN A 46 -1.31 -5.31 4.79
N ALA A 47 -1.15 -5.66 3.52
CA ALA A 47 -0.77 -4.75 2.45
C ALA A 47 -1.53 -5.11 1.18
N VAL A 48 -2.18 -4.12 0.58
CA VAL A 48 -2.94 -4.26 -0.67
C VAL A 48 -2.13 -3.62 -1.79
N PHE A 49 -1.63 -4.43 -2.73
CA PHE A 49 -0.86 -3.93 -3.87
C PHE A 49 -1.72 -3.97 -5.13
N ASP A 50 -1.82 -2.83 -5.83
CA ASP A 50 -2.50 -2.72 -7.12
C ASP A 50 -1.51 -2.24 -8.18
N SER A 51 -1.29 -3.06 -9.20
CA SER A 51 -0.36 -2.77 -10.30
C SER A 51 -0.96 -1.90 -11.42
N ALA A 52 -2.27 -1.65 -11.42
CA ALA A 52 -3.00 -0.98 -12.50
C ALA A 52 -3.95 0.10 -11.98
N HIS A 53 -3.45 1.00 -11.13
CA HIS A 53 -4.24 2.12 -10.64
C HIS A 53 -4.34 3.25 -11.67
N VAL A 54 -5.57 3.63 -12.02
CA VAL A 54 -5.90 4.80 -12.84
C VAL A 54 -6.67 5.77 -11.97
N THR A 55 -6.10 6.96 -11.74
CA THR A 55 -6.80 8.06 -11.07
C THR A 55 -7.53 8.88 -12.12
N VAL A 56 -8.84 9.04 -11.94
CA VAL A 56 -9.69 9.87 -12.79
C VAL A 56 -10.06 11.10 -11.98
N ASP A 57 -9.90 12.29 -12.57
CA ASP A 57 -10.43 13.51 -11.97
C ASP A 57 -11.98 13.46 -12.02
N PRO A 58 -12.66 13.46 -10.86
CA PRO A 58 -14.11 13.37 -10.81
C PRO A 58 -14.82 14.61 -11.38
N GLU A 59 -14.16 15.76 -11.52
CA GLU A 59 -14.76 16.99 -12.07
C GLU A 59 -14.73 17.04 -13.60
N THR A 60 -13.71 16.46 -14.22
CA THR A 60 -13.48 16.58 -15.68
C THR A 60 -13.55 15.25 -16.42
N GLY A 61 -13.51 14.11 -15.72
CA GLY A 61 -13.47 12.78 -16.33
C GLY A 61 -12.19 12.51 -17.13
N ALA A 62 -11.24 13.45 -17.14
CA ALA A 62 -9.97 13.29 -17.82
C ALA A 62 -9.06 12.36 -17.01
N PRO A 63 -8.36 11.40 -17.64
CA PRO A 63 -7.36 10.60 -16.95
C PRO A 63 -6.19 11.50 -16.55
N VAL A 64 -6.07 11.78 -15.25
CA VAL A 64 -4.94 12.51 -14.69
C VAL A 64 -3.96 11.46 -14.18
N SER A 65 -2.98 11.16 -15.03
CA SER A 65 -1.84 10.26 -14.82
C SER A 65 -2.03 8.75 -15.11
N SER A 66 -0.97 8.23 -15.75
CA SER A 66 -0.66 6.86 -16.19
C SER A 66 -0.71 5.81 -15.08
N ASN A 67 -0.95 4.53 -15.44
CA ASN A 67 -0.88 3.32 -14.59
C ASN A 67 0.31 3.39 -13.62
N ASN A 68 0.09 3.90 -12.41
CA ASN A 68 1.10 3.92 -11.36
C ASN A 68 0.68 2.89 -10.33
N PRO A 69 1.54 1.93 -9.97
CA PRO A 69 1.20 0.99 -8.91
C PRO A 69 0.94 1.72 -7.60
N VAL A 70 0.04 1.20 -6.78
CA VAL A 70 -0.25 1.75 -5.46
C VAL A 70 -0.15 0.67 -4.39
N LEU A 71 0.23 1.08 -3.19
CA LEU A 71 0.20 0.23 -2.00
C LEU A 71 -0.72 0.85 -0.95
N GLY A 72 -1.79 0.14 -0.60
CA GLY A 72 -2.63 0.44 0.55
C GLY A 72 -2.14 -0.32 1.78
N VAL A 73 -1.80 0.40 2.84
CA VAL A 73 -1.32 -0.18 4.10
C VAL A 73 -1.82 0.67 5.27
N ARG A 74 -1.90 0.09 6.48
CA ARG A 74 -2.21 0.89 7.68
C ARG A 74 -0.95 1.55 8.20
N VAL A 75 -1.07 2.79 8.67
CA VAL A 75 0.08 3.55 9.20
C VAL A 75 0.75 2.82 10.37
N ILE A 76 -0.04 2.14 11.22
CA ILE A 76 0.48 1.37 12.37
C ILE A 76 1.25 0.10 11.98
N ASP A 77 1.04 -0.42 10.76
CA ASP A 77 1.74 -1.61 10.28
C ASP A 77 3.07 -1.25 9.59
N LEU A 78 3.34 0.05 9.40
CA LEU A 78 4.59 0.52 8.83
C LEU A 78 5.66 0.65 9.92
N PRO A 79 6.91 0.24 9.64
CA PRO A 79 8.00 0.33 10.62
C PRO A 79 8.49 1.77 10.85
N ASN A 80 8.25 2.66 9.88
CA ASN A 80 8.55 4.09 9.97
C ASN A 80 7.54 4.91 9.17
N GLU A 81 7.48 6.21 9.43
CA GLU A 81 6.72 7.13 8.59
C GLU A 81 7.28 7.10 7.15
N PRO A 82 6.42 6.95 6.11
CA PRO A 82 6.87 6.84 4.73
C PRO A 82 7.71 8.01 4.26
N THR A 83 8.89 7.73 3.71
CA THR A 83 9.75 8.73 3.09
C THR A 83 10.15 8.33 1.67
N ASN A 84 10.60 9.30 0.87
CA ASN A 84 11.13 9.04 -0.48
C ASN A 84 12.42 8.20 -0.49
N ARG A 85 13.03 7.95 0.68
CA ARG A 85 14.20 7.09 0.84
C ARG A 85 13.81 5.63 0.95
N ASP A 86 12.61 5.35 1.43
CA ASP A 86 12.09 4.00 1.58
C ASP A 86 11.74 3.37 0.23
N ARG A 87 11.77 2.04 0.20
CA ARG A 87 11.38 1.26 -0.96
C ARG A 87 10.36 0.21 -0.57
N VAL A 88 9.51 -0.14 -1.53
CA VAL A 88 8.54 -1.22 -1.39
C VAL A 88 8.91 -2.28 -2.41
N GLN A 89 9.05 -3.52 -1.97
CA GLN A 89 9.17 -4.66 -2.87
C GLN A 89 7.84 -5.42 -2.87
N ALA A 90 7.20 -5.55 -4.02
CA ALA A 90 5.96 -6.29 -4.17
C ALA A 90 6.08 -7.23 -5.37
N ARG A 91 5.68 -8.50 -5.20
CA ARG A 91 5.73 -9.53 -6.26
C ARG A 91 7.12 -9.63 -6.93
N GLY A 92 8.17 -9.53 -6.12
CA GLY A 92 9.57 -9.56 -6.59
C GLY A 92 10.07 -8.31 -7.33
N VAL A 93 9.25 -7.25 -7.45
CA VAL A 93 9.62 -5.99 -8.11
C VAL A 93 9.84 -4.89 -7.07
N LEU A 94 10.93 -4.14 -7.22
CA LEU A 94 11.26 -3.00 -6.36
C LEU A 94 10.63 -1.70 -6.88
N TYR A 95 10.02 -0.97 -5.97
CA TYR A 95 9.36 0.30 -6.22
C TYR A 95 9.90 1.39 -5.28
N LYS A 96 9.95 2.61 -5.79
CA LYS A 96 10.14 3.83 -5.00
C LYS A 96 8.81 4.47 -4.67
N ILE A 97 8.72 5.04 -3.48
CA ILE A 97 7.58 5.87 -3.07
C ILE A 97 7.71 7.21 -3.80
N HIS A 98 6.67 7.56 -4.56
CA HIS A 98 6.57 8.82 -5.28
C HIS A 98 5.68 9.82 -4.53
N ASP A 99 4.57 9.34 -3.97
CA ASP A 99 3.63 10.18 -3.22
C ASP A 99 2.95 9.37 -2.12
N VAL A 100 2.50 10.04 -1.07
CA VAL A 100 1.94 9.47 0.15
C VAL A 100 0.64 10.19 0.47
N GLN A 101 -0.48 9.47 0.39
CA GLN A 101 -1.80 10.02 0.66
C GLN A 101 -2.46 9.29 1.83
N ALA A 102 -2.68 10.02 2.93
CA ALA A 102 -3.43 9.49 4.07
C ALA A 102 -4.93 9.40 3.74
N ASP A 103 -5.59 8.32 4.17
CA ASP A 103 -7.02 8.08 3.93
C ASP A 103 -7.96 8.82 4.90
N GLY A 104 -7.39 9.60 5.83
CA GLY A 104 -8.13 10.37 6.84
C GLY A 104 -8.60 9.56 8.05
N VAL A 105 -8.32 8.26 8.12
CA VAL A 105 -8.69 7.39 9.25
C VAL A 105 -7.46 6.70 9.84
N ALA A 106 -6.86 5.77 9.11
CA ALA A 106 -5.75 4.93 9.60
C ALA A 106 -4.94 4.25 8.49
N GLY A 107 -5.43 4.31 7.24
CA GLY A 107 -4.73 3.83 6.06
C GLY A 107 -3.93 4.92 5.38
N VAL A 108 -2.94 4.48 4.63
CA VAL A 108 -2.15 5.31 3.74
C VAL A 108 -2.05 4.61 2.40
N THR A 109 -2.27 5.38 1.34
CA THR A 109 -2.05 4.99 -0.05
C THR A 109 -0.70 5.53 -0.47
N LEU A 110 0.22 4.64 -0.80
CA LEU A 110 1.53 5.00 -1.35
C LEU A 110 1.46 4.86 -2.86
N PHE A 111 1.71 5.95 -3.58
CA PHE A 111 1.88 5.91 -5.02
C PHE A 111 3.31 5.52 -5.34
N LEU A 112 3.44 4.48 -6.15
CA LEU A 112 4.71 3.82 -6.43
C LEU A 112 5.16 4.09 -7.86
N ARG A 113 6.49 4.12 -8.04
CA ARG A 113 7.12 4.03 -9.36
C ARG A 113 8.11 2.89 -9.35
N LYS A 114 8.16 2.12 -10.43
CA LYS A 114 9.18 1.08 -10.61
C LYS A 114 10.57 1.74 -10.61
N VAL A 115 11.52 1.12 -9.90
CA VAL A 115 12.94 1.55 -9.90
C VAL A 115 13.61 1.11 -11.20
#